data_AF-A0A6P1GAI7-F1
#
_entry.id   AF-A0A6P1GAI7-F1
#
_cell.length_a   1.000
_cell.length_b   1.000
_cell.length_c   1.000
_cell.angle_alpha   90.00
_cell.angle_beta   90.00
_cell.angle_gamma   90.00
#
_symmetry.space_group_name_H-M   'P 1'
#
loop_
_entity.id
_entity.type
_entity.pdbx_description
1 polymer ?
#
loop_
_entity_poly.entity_id
_entity_poly.type
_entity_poly.pdbx_seq_one_letter_code
_entity_poly.pdbx_strand_id
1 'polypeptide(L)'
;MWWRCLCVALLLSAAFLLFSFLLSFVLCTYKIPLGRGKDVVHADPPRSFFRQIDAKLLHVEDFQMHGCYLSSENLLGCDNDEEVYPQWGGSVIVVDPNERIVLHGKYDGSGVFGKMYHSLRIFGHNPFYYVSRECLLKYGVCTSLQFSTYTSCVFLLHSSPPYIPLTRNEKEYSFACKVLKKRFLLILRLAKDQSHSYIGKITNIYIPFLHNVESFTASEKELYMDLFANAFSEAVTELLRQTTESLSEFIKIPDIRICCGSLAMRDMLELAFEREFERSRSVAEASLKGCIARMI
;
A
#
# COMPACT_ATOMS: atom_id res chain seq x y z
N MET A 1 27.30 64.15 22.50
CA MET A 1 27.50 62.70 22.22
C MET A 1 26.21 61.89 22.30
N TRP A 2 25.34 62.12 23.28
CA TRP A 2 24.09 61.37 23.45
C TRP A 2 23.14 61.39 22.24
N TRP A 3 23.02 62.53 21.55
CA TRP A 3 22.18 62.64 20.35
C TRP A 3 22.62 61.69 19.22
N ARG A 4 23.94 61.47 19.06
CA ARG A 4 24.46 60.54 18.05
C ARG A 4 24.16 59.08 18.43
N CYS A 5 24.29 58.72 19.70
CA CYS A 5 23.94 57.38 20.17
C CYS A 5 22.43 57.11 20.06
N LEU A 6 21.58 58.11 20.34
CA LEU A 6 20.13 58.01 20.20
C LEU A 6 19.73 57.82 18.73
N CYS A 7 20.32 58.60 17.82
CA CYS A 7 20.09 58.44 16.38
C CYS A 7 20.54 57.07 15.87
N VAL A 8 21.69 56.55 16.33
CA VAL A 8 22.16 55.21 15.94
C VAL A 8 21.25 54.12 16.48
N ALA A 9 20.79 54.22 17.74
CA ALA A 9 19.85 53.26 18.32
C ALA A 9 18.49 53.25 17.61
N LEU A 10 17.97 54.44 17.25
CA LEU A 10 16.73 54.55 16.48
C LEU A 10 16.89 54.00 15.06
N LEU A 11 18.01 54.24 14.41
CA LEU A 11 18.30 53.67 13.08
C LEU A 11 18.43 52.15 13.11
N LEU A 12 19.10 51.59 14.12
CA LEU A 12 19.21 50.14 14.29
C LEU A 12 17.87 49.49 14.63
N SER A 13 17.08 50.12 15.49
CA SER A 13 15.74 49.62 15.84
C SER A 13 14.79 49.66 14.64
N ALA A 14 14.82 50.76 13.88
CA ALA A 14 14.06 50.88 12.63
C ALA A 14 14.51 49.84 11.60
N ALA A 15 15.83 49.63 11.44
CA ALA A 15 16.37 48.62 10.52
C ALA A 15 15.98 47.20 10.94
N PHE A 16 16.00 46.88 12.24
CA PHE A 16 15.61 45.57 12.77
C PHE A 16 14.11 45.30 12.60
N LEU A 17 13.26 46.31 12.83
CA LEU A 17 11.82 46.20 12.60
C LEU A 17 11.51 46.06 11.11
N LEU A 18 12.21 46.81 10.25
CA LEU A 18 12.06 46.68 8.80
C LEU A 18 12.53 45.31 8.31
N PHE A 19 13.63 44.79 8.86
CA PHE A 19 14.11 43.43 8.57
C PHE A 19 13.12 42.37 9.04
N SER A 20 12.58 42.49 10.25
CA SER A 20 11.59 41.54 10.79
C SER A 20 10.28 41.58 10.00
N PHE A 21 9.85 42.78 9.59
CA PHE A 21 8.67 42.96 8.75
C PHE A 21 8.91 42.41 7.34
N LEU A 22 10.07 42.66 6.73
CA LEU A 22 10.44 42.09 5.43
C LEU A 22 10.58 40.57 5.51
N LEU A 23 11.13 40.02 6.60
CA LEU A 23 11.24 38.58 6.81
C LEU A 23 9.86 37.95 6.98
N SER A 24 8.97 38.56 7.77
CA SER A 24 7.59 38.08 7.94
C SER A 24 6.77 38.25 6.66
N PHE A 25 6.97 39.34 5.91
CA PHE A 25 6.33 39.57 4.62
C PHE A 25 6.83 38.55 3.61
N VAL A 26 8.14 38.30 3.51
CA VAL A 26 8.72 37.24 2.69
C VAL A 26 8.16 35.88 3.10
N LEU A 27 8.07 35.53 4.39
CA LEU A 27 7.50 34.26 4.85
C LEU A 27 5.98 34.14 4.59
N CYS A 28 5.25 35.24 4.51
CA CYS A 28 3.81 35.25 4.24
C CYS A 28 3.48 35.33 2.73
N THR A 29 4.27 36.06 1.93
CA THR A 29 4.05 36.21 0.48
C THR A 29 4.78 35.15 -0.33
N TYR A 30 5.99 34.76 0.09
CA TYR A 30 6.52 33.45 -0.26
C TYR A 30 5.91 32.46 0.72
N LYS A 31 4.76 31.88 0.36
CA LYS A 31 4.52 30.47 0.72
C LYS A 31 5.75 29.74 0.22
N ILE A 32 6.77 29.51 1.07
CA ILE A 32 7.95 28.73 0.71
C ILE A 32 7.41 27.37 0.27
N PRO A 33 7.41 27.03 -1.03
CA PRO A 33 7.48 25.64 -1.39
C PRO A 33 8.94 25.28 -1.07
N LEU A 34 9.17 24.40 -0.11
CA LEU A 34 10.51 23.83 0.05
C LEU A 34 10.85 23.11 -1.27
N GLY A 35 11.58 23.84 -2.14
CA GLY A 35 12.39 23.37 -3.25
C GLY A 35 11.70 22.73 -4.45
N ARG A 36 11.26 23.55 -5.43
CA ARG A 36 11.37 23.22 -6.86
C ARG A 36 12.20 24.32 -7.53
N GLY A 37 13.51 24.10 -7.65
CA GLY A 37 14.37 24.88 -8.54
C GLY A 37 14.24 24.34 -9.97
N LYS A 38 13.87 25.21 -10.90
CA LYS A 38 14.06 25.04 -12.35
C LYS A 38 15.09 26.07 -12.78
N ASP A 39 16.23 25.63 -13.27
CA ASP A 39 16.93 26.35 -14.33
C ASP A 39 16.60 25.66 -15.65
N VAL A 40 16.08 26.44 -16.59
CA VAL A 40 15.78 26.03 -17.97
C VAL A 40 17.06 26.18 -18.78
N VAL A 41 17.83 25.10 -18.83
CA VAL A 41 18.66 24.77 -19.99
C VAL A 41 17.78 23.89 -20.87
N HIS A 42 17.77 24.10 -22.19
CA HIS A 42 17.33 23.06 -23.13
C HIS A 42 18.31 21.89 -23.03
N ALA A 43 18.14 21.11 -21.97
CA ALA A 43 18.72 19.82 -21.75
C ALA A 43 17.58 18.83 -21.93
N ASP A 44 17.84 17.73 -22.63
CA ASP A 44 16.97 16.58 -22.66
C ASP A 44 16.38 16.32 -21.26
N PRO A 45 15.10 15.90 -21.15
CA PRO A 45 14.45 15.67 -19.87
C PRO A 45 15.43 14.92 -18.94
N PRO A 46 15.66 15.41 -17.71
CA PRO A 46 16.64 14.81 -16.82
C PRO A 46 16.33 13.33 -16.76
N ARG A 47 17.27 12.55 -17.29
CA ARG A 47 17.21 11.09 -17.36
C ARG A 47 16.72 10.62 -16.00
N SER A 48 15.55 9.99 -16.03
CA SER A 48 15.03 9.09 -15.03
C SER A 48 16.16 8.50 -14.17
N PHE A 49 16.39 9.08 -13.00
CA PHE A 49 17.17 8.45 -11.94
C PHE A 49 16.22 7.67 -11.01
N PHE A 50 15.34 6.90 -11.64
CA PHE A 50 15.23 5.49 -11.37
C PHE A 50 15.22 4.83 -12.75
N ARG A 51 16.40 4.44 -13.24
CA ARG A 51 16.46 3.22 -14.03
C ARG A 51 15.77 2.19 -13.17
N GLN A 52 14.63 1.68 -13.63
CA GLN A 52 14.42 0.25 -13.72
C GLN A 52 15.29 -0.48 -12.69
N ILE A 53 14.90 -0.43 -11.42
CA ILE A 53 15.33 -1.49 -10.52
C ILE A 53 14.58 -2.67 -11.12
N ASP A 54 15.32 -3.54 -11.79
CA ASP A 54 14.90 -4.84 -12.32
C ASP A 54 14.36 -5.70 -11.18
N ALA A 55 13.25 -5.29 -10.57
CA ALA A 55 12.45 -6.12 -9.71
C ALA A 55 11.69 -7.05 -10.65
N LYS A 56 12.02 -8.34 -10.62
CA LYS A 56 11.36 -9.40 -11.38
C LYS A 56 9.91 -9.57 -10.92
N LEU A 57 9.07 -8.58 -11.18
CA LEU A 57 7.64 -8.62 -10.93
C LEU A 57 6.99 -9.54 -11.97
N LEU A 58 6.35 -10.61 -11.52
CA LEU A 58 5.59 -11.50 -12.40
C LEU A 58 4.14 -11.02 -12.44
N HIS A 59 3.53 -10.97 -13.62
CA HIS A 59 2.19 -10.43 -13.84
C HIS A 59 1.12 -11.50 -13.60
N VAL A 60 -0.03 -11.14 -13.02
CA VAL A 60 -1.20 -12.03 -12.90
C VAL A 60 -2.07 -11.90 -14.15
N GLU A 61 -2.07 -12.91 -15.04
CA GLU A 61 -2.70 -12.87 -16.37
C GLU A 61 -4.25 -13.07 -16.39
N ASP A 62 -4.99 -12.20 -15.71
CA ASP A 62 -6.45 -12.08 -15.87
C ASP A 62 -6.83 -10.65 -16.29
N PHE A 63 -7.76 -10.51 -17.26
CA PHE A 63 -8.19 -9.21 -17.77
C PHE A 63 -8.83 -8.33 -16.68
N GLN A 64 -9.48 -8.93 -15.69
CA GLN A 64 -10.06 -8.20 -14.55
C GLN A 64 -9.00 -7.80 -13.53
N MET A 65 -7.88 -8.50 -13.46
CA MET A 65 -6.76 -8.21 -12.54
C MET A 65 -5.60 -7.46 -13.20
N HIS A 66 -5.84 -6.80 -14.32
CA HIS A 66 -4.80 -6.02 -14.98
C HIS A 66 -4.20 -4.96 -14.03
N GLY A 67 -2.86 -4.92 -13.98
CA GLY A 67 -2.08 -4.10 -13.04
C GLY A 67 -1.75 -4.80 -11.72
N CYS A 68 -2.15 -6.06 -11.53
CA CYS A 68 -1.71 -6.90 -10.42
C CYS A 68 -0.41 -7.66 -10.73
N TYR A 69 0.53 -7.62 -9.79
CA TYR A 69 1.83 -8.27 -9.89
C TYR A 69 2.15 -9.08 -8.63
N LEU A 70 2.77 -10.23 -8.81
CA LEU A 70 3.38 -11.01 -7.75
C LEU A 70 4.85 -10.58 -7.60
N SER A 71 5.18 -10.06 -6.43
CA SER A 71 6.55 -9.70 -6.06
C SER A 71 7.11 -10.74 -5.11
N SER A 72 8.24 -11.35 -5.48
CA SER A 72 9.01 -12.18 -4.54
C SER A 72 9.76 -11.36 -3.50
N GLU A 73 9.85 -10.03 -3.68
CA GLU A 73 10.49 -9.15 -2.72
C GLU A 73 9.54 -8.86 -1.55
N ASN A 74 10.12 -8.69 -0.36
CA ASN A 74 9.41 -8.19 0.80
C ASN A 74 8.87 -6.76 0.56
N LEU A 75 7.96 -6.28 1.42
CA LEU A 75 7.31 -4.96 1.30
C LEU A 75 8.24 -3.75 1.13
N LEU A 76 9.54 -3.91 1.42
CA LEU A 76 10.56 -2.85 1.34
C LEU A 76 11.55 -3.04 0.18
N GLY A 77 11.35 -4.05 -0.68
CA GLY A 77 12.11 -4.25 -1.92
C GLY A 77 13.52 -4.85 -1.76
N CYS A 78 14.00 -5.12 -0.54
CA CYS A 78 15.32 -5.74 -0.32
C CYS A 78 15.31 -6.64 0.92
N ASP A 79 15.71 -7.91 0.74
CA ASP A 79 16.02 -8.83 1.84
C ASP A 79 17.39 -8.54 2.46
N ASN A 80 18.28 -7.94 1.67
CA ASN A 80 19.66 -7.70 2.03
C ASN A 80 19.87 -6.23 2.41
N ASP A 81 20.53 -6.03 3.56
CA ASP A 81 20.99 -4.79 4.18
C ASP A 81 20.06 -4.16 5.23
N GLU A 82 20.64 -3.97 6.42
CA GLU A 82 19.99 -3.40 7.60
C GLU A 82 19.88 -1.87 7.58
N GLU A 83 20.43 -1.20 6.57
CA GLU A 83 20.51 0.27 6.52
C GLU A 83 19.83 0.93 5.32
N VAL A 84 19.26 0.16 4.40
CA VAL A 84 18.61 0.74 3.22
C VAL A 84 17.16 1.10 3.55
N TYR A 85 16.86 2.40 3.54
CA TYR A 85 15.48 2.89 3.64
C TYR A 85 14.63 2.34 2.49
N PRO A 86 13.34 1.99 2.74
CA PRO A 86 12.46 1.48 1.70
C PRO A 86 12.33 2.48 0.56
N GLN A 87 12.60 2.03 -0.67
CA GLN A 87 12.48 2.86 -1.86
C GLN A 87 11.15 2.55 -2.58
N TRP A 88 10.04 2.98 -2.00
CA TRP A 88 8.73 2.74 -2.61
C TRP A 88 8.48 3.57 -3.88
N GLY A 89 9.08 4.78 -3.94
CA GLY A 89 8.86 5.75 -5.02
C GLY A 89 7.41 6.27 -5.08
N GLY A 90 7.24 7.58 -5.27
CA GLY A 90 5.91 8.17 -5.45
C GLY A 90 5.00 8.08 -4.22
N SER A 91 3.68 8.07 -4.44
CA SER A 91 2.70 7.96 -3.36
C SER A 91 2.13 6.54 -3.32
N VAL A 92 2.19 5.88 -2.17
CA VAL A 92 1.93 4.44 -2.07
C VAL A 92 1.02 4.11 -0.91
N ILE A 93 0.23 3.06 -1.06
CA ILE A 93 -0.50 2.42 0.04
C ILE A 93 0.25 1.17 0.44
N VAL A 94 0.54 1.00 1.72
CA VAL A 94 1.11 -0.23 2.26
C VAL A 94 0.08 -0.86 3.18
N VAL A 95 -0.35 -2.08 2.85
CA VAL A 95 -1.23 -2.85 3.73
C VAL A 95 -0.39 -3.40 4.88
N ASP A 96 -0.78 -3.05 6.10
CA ASP A 96 -0.13 -3.44 7.33
C ASP A 96 -1.00 -4.46 8.09
N PRO A 97 -0.68 -5.76 8.02
CA PRO A 97 -1.41 -6.82 8.69
C PRO A 97 -0.99 -7.02 10.16
N ASN A 98 -0.13 -6.16 10.71
CA ASN A 98 0.43 -6.38 12.04
C ASN A 98 -0.60 -6.10 13.15
N GLU A 99 -1.19 -7.16 13.70
CA GLU A 99 -2.19 -7.07 14.79
C GLU A 99 -1.66 -6.43 16.07
N ARG A 100 -0.34 -6.39 16.27
CA ARG A 100 0.28 -5.85 17.49
C ARG A 100 -0.04 -4.37 17.69
N ILE A 101 -0.27 -3.62 16.63
CA ILE A 101 -0.66 -2.21 16.72
C ILE A 101 -1.98 -2.05 17.51
N VAL A 102 -2.87 -3.04 17.42
CA VAL A 102 -4.15 -3.06 18.13
C VAL A 102 -3.97 -3.51 19.58
N LEU A 103 -3.18 -4.57 19.77
CA LEU A 103 -2.97 -5.22 21.07
C LEU A 103 -2.11 -4.37 22.01
N HIS A 104 -0.99 -3.85 21.51
CA HIS A 104 -0.02 -3.10 22.29
C HIS A 104 -0.27 -1.59 22.24
N GLY A 105 -1.11 -1.12 21.31
CA GLY A 105 -1.40 0.31 21.14
C GLY A 105 -0.17 1.11 20.73
N LYS A 106 0.78 0.50 20.01
CA LYS A 106 1.98 1.15 19.48
C LYS A 106 2.47 0.47 18.20
N TYR A 107 3.12 1.23 17.33
CA TYR A 107 3.85 0.69 16.18
C TYR A 107 5.12 -0.01 16.67
N ASP A 108 5.00 -1.28 17.04
CA ASP A 108 6.12 -2.13 17.41
C ASP A 108 6.14 -3.43 16.60
N GLY A 109 7.24 -4.16 16.71
CA GLY A 109 7.43 -5.41 15.99
C GLY A 109 8.84 -5.54 15.43
N SER A 110 9.15 -6.76 15.01
CA SER A 110 10.38 -7.11 14.32
C SER A 110 10.12 -7.28 12.82
N GLY A 111 11.18 -7.60 12.07
CA GLY A 111 11.09 -7.92 10.64
C GLY A 111 10.75 -6.72 9.77
N VAL A 112 10.10 -6.98 8.65
CA VAL A 112 9.84 -6.00 7.58
C VAL A 112 8.98 -4.82 8.05
N PHE A 113 7.94 -5.05 8.87
CA PHE A 113 7.10 -3.97 9.38
C PHE A 113 7.79 -3.13 10.46
N GLY A 114 8.64 -3.75 11.30
CA GLY A 114 9.46 -3.00 12.24
C GLY A 114 10.40 -2.03 11.52
N LYS A 115 11.10 -2.51 10.48
CA LYS A 115 11.93 -1.67 9.59
C LYS A 115 11.11 -0.55 8.93
N MET A 116 9.91 -0.87 8.45
CA MET A 116 8.98 0.12 7.89
C MET A 116 8.65 1.22 8.91
N TYR A 117 8.25 0.88 10.12
CA TYR A 117 7.92 1.86 11.16
C TYR A 117 9.12 2.73 11.55
N HIS A 118 10.32 2.15 11.61
CA HIS A 118 11.55 2.91 11.81
C HIS A 118 11.79 3.90 10.66
N SER A 119 11.64 3.46 9.42
CA SER A 119 11.82 4.31 8.23
C SER A 119 10.83 5.47 8.17
N LEU A 120 9.60 5.25 8.62
CA LEU A 120 8.54 6.26 8.71
C LEU A 120 8.67 7.14 9.97
N ARG A 121 9.65 6.86 10.85
CA ARG A 121 9.85 7.54 12.14
C ARG A 121 8.62 7.50 13.05
N ILE A 122 7.90 6.37 13.02
CA ILE A 122 6.71 6.13 13.85
C ILE A 122 6.90 4.93 14.79
N PHE A 123 8.06 4.27 14.77
CA PHE A 123 8.34 3.15 15.67
C PHE A 123 8.19 3.56 17.15
N GLY A 124 7.42 2.78 17.91
CA GLY A 124 7.07 3.05 19.30
C GLY A 124 5.94 4.08 19.51
N HIS A 125 5.51 4.79 18.46
CA HIS A 125 4.41 5.74 18.56
C HIS A 125 3.06 5.02 18.63
N ASN A 126 2.08 5.67 19.28
CA ASN A 126 0.70 5.18 19.34
C ASN A 126 0.01 5.36 17.98
N PRO A 127 -0.47 4.29 17.31
CA PRO A 127 -1.12 4.37 16.01
C PRO A 127 -2.42 5.16 16.05
N PHE A 128 -3.11 5.20 17.19
CA PHE A 128 -4.43 5.81 17.34
C PHE A 128 -4.44 7.34 17.35
N TYR A 129 -3.26 7.98 17.24
CA TYR A 129 -3.16 9.38 16.84
C TYR A 129 -3.46 9.59 15.34
N TYR A 130 -3.27 8.55 14.54
CA TYR A 130 -3.37 8.58 13.07
C TYR A 130 -4.53 7.75 12.53
N VAL A 131 -5.10 6.85 13.35
CA VAL A 131 -6.15 5.91 12.94
C VAL A 131 -7.25 5.81 13.99
N SER A 132 -8.51 5.65 13.55
CA SER A 132 -9.62 5.39 14.47
C SER A 132 -9.54 3.97 15.03
N ARG A 133 -9.27 3.85 16.33
CA ARG A 133 -9.30 2.56 17.05
C ARG A 133 -10.66 1.88 16.92
N GLU A 134 -11.74 2.64 17.00
CA GLU A 134 -13.09 2.13 16.89
C GLU A 134 -13.34 1.53 15.50
N CYS A 135 -12.93 2.22 14.42
CA CYS A 135 -13.04 1.69 13.07
C CYS A 135 -12.23 0.40 12.90
N LEU A 136 -11.00 0.37 13.41
CA LEU A 136 -10.13 -0.80 13.29
C LEU A 136 -10.70 -2.00 14.08
N LEU A 137 -11.25 -1.79 15.28
CA LEU A 137 -11.91 -2.86 16.05
C LEU A 137 -13.22 -3.34 15.42
N LYS A 138 -14.02 -2.40 14.90
CA LYS A 138 -15.34 -2.70 14.32
C LYS A 138 -15.26 -3.40 12.98
N TYR A 139 -14.36 -2.94 12.11
CA TYR A 139 -14.26 -3.41 10.73
C TYR A 139 -13.04 -4.30 10.50
N GLY A 140 -12.03 -4.28 11.38
CA GLY A 140 -10.76 -4.98 11.21
C GLY A 140 -9.84 -4.38 10.14
N VAL A 141 -10.24 -3.27 9.51
CA VAL A 141 -9.42 -2.52 8.54
C VAL A 141 -9.61 -1.03 8.77
N CYS A 142 -8.53 -0.24 8.66
CA CYS A 142 -8.61 1.22 8.69
C CYS A 142 -7.37 1.85 8.03
N THR A 143 -7.56 2.97 7.33
CA THR A 143 -6.45 3.75 6.75
C THR A 143 -5.95 4.77 7.76
N SER A 144 -4.63 4.93 7.84
CA SER A 144 -3.95 5.96 8.61
C SER A 144 -3.83 7.28 7.82
N LEU A 145 -3.35 8.32 8.49
CA LEU A 145 -2.87 9.53 7.83
C LEU A 145 -1.65 9.25 6.93
N GLN A 146 -1.32 10.23 6.09
CA GLN A 146 -0.12 10.18 5.24
C GLN A 146 1.16 10.31 6.09
N PHE A 147 2.16 9.52 5.75
CA PHE A 147 3.53 9.63 6.24
C PHE A 147 4.47 9.97 5.09
N SER A 148 5.33 10.96 5.26
CA SER A 148 6.27 11.37 4.22
C SER A 148 7.67 10.87 4.53
N THR A 149 8.29 10.23 3.54
CA THR A 149 9.74 9.97 3.53
C THR A 149 10.43 10.93 2.57
N TYR A 150 11.75 10.81 2.42
CA TYR A 150 12.51 11.62 1.47
C TYR A 150 12.06 11.40 0.01
N THR A 151 11.60 10.19 -0.32
CA THR A 151 11.30 9.78 -1.71
C THR A 151 9.84 9.41 -1.96
N SER A 152 9.04 9.29 -0.90
CA SER A 152 7.70 8.71 -0.99
C SER A 152 6.69 9.35 -0.04
N CYS A 153 5.42 9.35 -0.45
CA CYS A 153 4.28 9.55 0.44
C CYS A 153 3.65 8.18 0.71
N VAL A 154 3.43 7.83 1.96
CA VAL A 154 3.06 6.48 2.38
C VAL A 154 1.78 6.55 3.19
N PHE A 155 0.77 5.81 2.75
CA PHE A 155 -0.46 5.60 3.49
C PHE A 155 -0.43 4.18 4.05
N LEU A 156 -0.52 4.04 5.38
CA LEU A 156 -0.66 2.70 5.96
C LEU A 156 -2.14 2.34 6.00
N LEU A 157 -2.48 1.21 5.40
CA LEU A 157 -3.80 0.60 5.49
C LEU A 157 -3.70 -0.58 6.46
N HIS A 158 -4.09 -0.34 7.71
CA HIS A 158 -4.04 -1.35 8.76
C HIS A 158 -5.15 -2.38 8.54
N SER A 159 -4.81 -3.66 8.61
CA SER A 159 -5.72 -4.77 8.36
C SER A 159 -5.44 -5.91 9.34
N SER A 160 -6.16 -5.97 10.46
CA SER A 160 -5.97 -7.07 11.41
C SER A 160 -6.23 -8.44 10.73
N PRO A 161 -5.34 -9.44 10.93
CA PRO A 161 -5.50 -10.77 10.35
C PRO A 161 -6.86 -11.32 10.80
N PRO A 162 -7.74 -11.71 9.87
CA PRO A 162 -8.97 -12.35 10.27
C PRO A 162 -8.69 -13.80 10.72
N TYR A 163 -9.39 -14.29 11.75
CA TYR A 163 -9.29 -15.71 12.09
C TYR A 163 -9.79 -16.58 10.92
N ILE A 164 -8.95 -17.49 10.45
CA ILE A 164 -9.29 -18.50 9.45
C ILE A 164 -8.79 -19.88 9.87
N PRO A 165 -9.62 -20.94 9.75
CA PRO A 165 -9.15 -22.31 9.88
C PRO A 165 -8.34 -22.70 8.63
N LEU A 166 -7.15 -23.27 8.83
CA LEU A 166 -6.34 -23.87 7.77
C LEU A 166 -6.62 -25.37 7.69
N THR A 167 -7.82 -25.73 7.24
CA THR A 167 -8.20 -27.12 7.05
C THR A 167 -8.72 -27.39 5.64
N ARG A 168 -8.60 -28.64 5.20
CA ARG A 168 -9.18 -29.11 3.93
C ARG A 168 -10.67 -29.47 4.06
N ASN A 169 -11.29 -29.26 5.23
CA ASN A 169 -12.72 -29.47 5.39
C ASN A 169 -13.47 -28.43 4.55
N GLU A 170 -14.35 -28.88 3.66
CA GLU A 170 -15.03 -28.00 2.69
C GLU A 170 -15.80 -26.85 3.33
N LYS A 171 -16.47 -27.08 4.47
CA LYS A 171 -17.24 -26.04 5.16
C LYS A 171 -16.33 -24.98 5.78
N GLU A 172 -15.25 -25.43 6.42
CA GLU A 172 -14.26 -24.54 7.04
C GLU A 172 -13.45 -23.79 5.98
N TYR A 173 -13.10 -24.43 4.88
CA TYR A 173 -12.47 -23.80 3.72
C TYR A 173 -13.36 -22.70 3.13
N SER A 174 -14.64 -22.99 2.89
CA SER A 174 -15.60 -22.00 2.39
C SER A 174 -15.76 -20.83 3.37
N PHE A 175 -15.79 -21.10 4.67
CA PHE A 175 -15.80 -20.05 5.69
C PHE A 175 -14.53 -19.20 5.67
N ALA A 176 -13.35 -19.81 5.64
CA ALA A 176 -12.06 -19.13 5.56
C ALA A 176 -11.98 -18.23 4.32
N CYS A 177 -12.40 -18.75 3.16
CA CYS A 177 -12.44 -17.99 1.92
C CYS A 177 -13.38 -16.77 2.03
N LYS A 178 -14.62 -16.94 2.51
CA LYS A 178 -15.57 -15.83 2.70
C LYS A 178 -15.02 -14.74 3.63
N VAL A 179 -14.33 -15.14 4.69
CA VAL A 179 -13.73 -14.22 5.66
C VAL A 179 -12.57 -13.44 5.04
N LEU A 180 -11.65 -14.12 4.33
CA LEU A 180 -10.55 -13.47 3.61
C LEU A 180 -11.07 -12.56 2.49
N LYS A 181 -12.07 -13.00 1.73
CA LYS A 181 -12.70 -12.23 0.67
C LYS A 181 -13.26 -10.92 1.21
N LYS A 182 -14.02 -10.98 2.31
CA LYS A 182 -14.53 -9.79 2.98
C LYS A 182 -13.41 -8.83 3.38
N ARG A 183 -12.26 -9.37 3.80
CA ARG A 183 -11.08 -8.56 4.16
C ARG A 183 -10.47 -7.87 2.93
N PHE A 184 -10.27 -8.58 1.82
CA PHE A 184 -9.79 -7.99 0.56
C PHE A 184 -10.75 -6.95 -0.01
N LEU A 185 -12.07 -7.19 0.05
CA LEU A 185 -13.07 -6.20 -0.35
C LEU A 185 -12.92 -4.89 0.43
N LEU A 186 -12.70 -4.96 1.73
CA LEU A 186 -12.49 -3.77 2.57
C LEU A 186 -11.18 -3.07 2.22
N ILE A 187 -10.08 -3.82 2.07
CA ILE A 187 -8.77 -3.27 1.68
C ILE A 187 -8.87 -2.51 0.36
N LEU A 188 -9.42 -3.15 -0.68
CA LEU A 188 -9.50 -2.57 -2.03
C LEU A 188 -10.46 -1.38 -2.09
N ARG A 189 -11.59 -1.41 -1.36
CA ARG A 189 -12.50 -0.25 -1.25
C ARG A 189 -11.83 0.94 -0.54
N LEU A 190 -11.16 0.70 0.57
CA LEU A 190 -10.43 1.75 1.29
C LEU A 190 -9.27 2.31 0.46
N ALA A 191 -8.59 1.46 -0.31
CA ALA A 191 -7.55 1.91 -1.24
C ALA A 191 -8.12 2.82 -2.34
N LYS A 192 -9.29 2.46 -2.89
CA LYS A 192 -10.02 3.30 -3.85
C LYS A 192 -10.45 4.64 -3.24
N ASP A 193 -11.03 4.63 -2.04
CA ASP A 193 -11.45 5.84 -1.33
C ASP A 193 -10.24 6.75 -1.03
N GLN A 194 -9.11 6.16 -0.66
CA GLN A 194 -7.87 6.89 -0.43
C GLN A 194 -7.32 7.49 -1.73
N SER A 195 -7.35 6.74 -2.84
CA SER A 195 -6.94 7.24 -4.17
C SER A 195 -7.83 8.39 -4.66
N HIS A 196 -9.12 8.35 -4.35
CA HIS A 196 -10.05 9.43 -4.71
C HIS A 196 -9.93 10.68 -3.85
N SER A 197 -9.65 10.53 -2.56
CA SER A 197 -9.57 11.64 -1.62
C SER A 197 -8.21 12.35 -1.64
N TYR A 198 -7.14 11.63 -2.00
CA TYR A 198 -5.82 12.21 -2.07
C TYR A 198 -5.66 13.09 -3.32
N ILE A 199 -5.17 14.32 -3.13
CA ILE A 199 -4.97 15.29 -4.22
C ILE A 199 -3.86 14.84 -5.20
N GLY A 200 -2.89 14.07 -4.71
CA GLY A 200 -1.85 13.48 -5.55
C GLY A 200 -2.27 12.15 -6.18
N LYS A 201 -1.43 11.63 -7.08
CA LYS A 201 -1.64 10.30 -7.66
C LYS A 201 -1.00 9.23 -6.78
N ILE A 202 -1.78 8.26 -6.31
CA ILE A 202 -1.26 7.02 -5.73
C ILE A 202 -0.79 6.13 -6.87
N THR A 203 0.49 5.75 -6.83
CA THR A 203 1.14 4.97 -7.90
C THR A 203 1.14 3.49 -7.59
N ASN A 204 1.27 3.10 -6.33
CA ASN A 204 1.42 1.70 -5.93
C ASN A 204 0.56 1.34 -4.72
N ILE A 205 0.10 0.10 -4.66
CA ILE A 205 -0.34 -0.54 -3.43
C ILE A 205 0.44 -1.83 -3.20
N TYR A 206 0.92 -2.02 -1.97
CA TYR A 206 1.64 -3.23 -1.56
C TYR A 206 0.76 -4.04 -0.59
N ILE A 207 0.43 -5.25 -1.00
CA ILE A 207 -0.44 -6.18 -0.28
C ILE A 207 0.42 -7.39 0.14
N PRO A 208 0.85 -7.49 1.41
CA PRO A 208 1.51 -8.68 1.91
C PRO A 208 0.50 -9.81 2.15
N PHE A 209 0.99 -10.98 2.51
CA PHE A 209 0.14 -11.97 3.18
C PHE A 209 -0.45 -11.39 4.47
N LEU A 210 -1.74 -11.63 4.70
CA LEU A 210 -2.45 -11.11 5.87
C LEU A 210 -2.12 -11.88 7.15
N HIS A 211 -1.45 -13.03 7.02
CA HIS A 211 -1.02 -13.88 8.13
C HIS A 211 0.49 -14.07 8.09
N ASN A 212 1.08 -14.40 9.24
CA ASN A 212 2.48 -14.77 9.32
C ASN A 212 2.72 -16.19 8.78
N VAL A 213 2.81 -16.30 7.45
CA VAL A 213 3.01 -17.56 6.72
C VAL A 213 4.33 -18.25 7.04
N GLU A 214 5.32 -17.55 7.61
CA GLU A 214 6.61 -18.16 7.95
C GLU A 214 6.45 -19.25 9.02
N SER A 215 5.46 -19.08 9.90
CA SER A 215 5.13 -20.02 10.98
C SER A 215 4.37 -21.27 10.52
N PHE A 216 3.88 -21.29 9.28
CA PHE A 216 3.07 -22.37 8.75
C PHE A 216 3.93 -23.57 8.29
N THR A 217 3.40 -24.77 8.49
CA THR A 217 3.88 -25.99 7.85
C THR A 217 3.74 -25.90 6.33
N ALA A 218 4.43 -26.78 5.58
CA ALA A 218 4.34 -26.79 4.12
C ALA A 218 2.89 -26.97 3.61
N SER A 219 2.12 -27.87 4.23
CA SER A 219 0.72 -28.11 3.89
C SER A 219 -0.19 -26.92 4.22
N GLU A 220 0.08 -26.21 5.31
CA GLU A 220 -0.66 -24.99 5.68
C GLU A 220 -0.34 -23.83 4.74
N LYS A 221 0.92 -23.71 4.29
CA LYS A 221 1.32 -22.72 3.26
C LYS A 221 0.57 -22.94 1.96
N GLU A 222 0.60 -24.17 1.44
CA GLU A 222 -0.13 -24.55 0.21
C GLU A 222 -1.62 -24.21 0.34
N LEU A 223 -2.26 -24.63 1.42
CA LEU A 223 -3.67 -24.36 1.67
C LEU A 223 -3.98 -22.87 1.80
N TYR A 224 -3.10 -22.11 2.46
CA TYR A 224 -3.24 -20.67 2.59
C TYR A 224 -3.06 -19.94 1.25
N MET A 225 -2.16 -20.40 0.37
CA MET A 225 -2.03 -19.83 -0.99
C MET A 225 -3.30 -20.05 -1.80
N ASP A 226 -3.90 -21.24 -1.74
CA ASP A 226 -5.16 -21.55 -2.40
C ASP A 226 -6.30 -20.67 -1.88
N LEU A 227 -6.41 -20.53 -0.55
CA LEU A 227 -7.38 -19.64 0.10
C LEU A 227 -7.16 -18.17 -0.29
N PHE A 228 -5.90 -17.71 -0.34
CA PHE A 228 -5.56 -16.35 -0.70
C PHE A 228 -5.96 -16.06 -2.15
N ALA A 229 -5.52 -16.88 -3.10
CA ALA A 229 -5.79 -16.69 -4.52
C ALA A 229 -7.29 -16.72 -4.83
N ASN A 230 -8.01 -17.69 -4.25
CA ASN A 230 -9.45 -17.80 -4.41
C ASN A 230 -10.19 -16.58 -3.81
N ALA A 231 -9.90 -16.25 -2.55
CA ALA A 231 -10.57 -15.15 -1.87
C ALA A 231 -10.25 -13.78 -2.51
N PHE A 232 -9.03 -13.58 -2.99
CA PHE A 232 -8.63 -12.37 -3.69
C PHE A 232 -9.36 -12.26 -5.04
N SER A 233 -9.35 -13.32 -5.85
CA SER A 233 -10.04 -13.36 -7.15
C SER A 233 -11.55 -13.16 -7.01
N GLU A 234 -12.17 -13.80 -6.01
CA GLU A 234 -13.59 -13.58 -5.70
C GLU A 234 -13.87 -12.13 -5.25
N ALA A 235 -12.99 -11.52 -4.47
CA ALA A 235 -13.13 -10.13 -4.06
C ALA A 235 -13.04 -9.17 -5.26
N VAL A 236 -12.08 -9.39 -6.16
CA VAL A 236 -11.93 -8.60 -7.39
C VAL A 236 -13.16 -8.77 -8.29
N THR A 237 -13.57 -10.01 -8.55
CA THR A 237 -14.76 -10.29 -9.37
C THR A 237 -16.02 -9.64 -8.79
N GLU A 238 -16.20 -9.68 -7.46
CA GLU A 238 -17.33 -9.02 -6.82
C GLU A 238 -17.27 -7.49 -6.90
N LEU A 239 -16.08 -6.90 -6.74
CA LEU A 239 -15.89 -5.44 -6.90
C LEU A 239 -16.19 -4.98 -8.31
N LEU A 240 -15.78 -5.77 -9.30
CA LEU A 240 -15.86 -5.41 -10.71
C LEU A 240 -17.14 -5.90 -11.38
N ARG A 241 -18.03 -6.61 -10.67
CA ARG A 241 -19.25 -7.24 -11.22
C ARG A 241 -20.14 -6.31 -12.07
N GLN A 242 -20.11 -5.01 -11.80
CA GLN A 242 -20.95 -4.00 -12.47
C GLN A 242 -20.16 -3.07 -13.42
N THR A 243 -18.92 -3.43 -13.74
CA THR A 243 -18.04 -2.62 -14.59
C THR A 243 -17.24 -3.52 -15.53
N THR A 244 -16.72 -2.92 -16.60
CA THR A 244 -15.74 -3.54 -17.50
C THR A 244 -14.32 -3.07 -17.22
N GLU A 245 -14.14 -2.19 -16.24
CA GLU A 245 -12.83 -1.71 -15.78
C GLU A 245 -12.02 -2.86 -15.21
N SER A 246 -10.70 -2.80 -15.42
CA SER A 246 -9.76 -3.60 -14.66
C SER A 246 -9.66 -3.12 -13.21
N LEU A 247 -9.09 -3.95 -12.32
CA LEU A 247 -8.92 -3.59 -10.92
C LEU A 247 -8.11 -2.28 -10.75
N SER A 248 -7.00 -2.13 -11.49
CA SER A 248 -6.13 -0.95 -11.42
C SER A 248 -6.85 0.34 -11.85
N GLU A 249 -7.71 0.27 -12.86
CA GLU A 249 -8.57 1.38 -13.28
C GLU A 249 -9.64 1.69 -12.20
N PHE A 250 -10.31 0.65 -11.70
CA PHE A 250 -11.40 0.81 -10.75
C PHE A 250 -10.98 1.44 -9.42
N ILE A 251 -9.79 1.09 -8.91
CA ILE A 251 -9.24 1.67 -7.68
C ILE A 251 -8.33 2.89 -7.97
N LYS A 252 -8.06 3.20 -9.26
CA LYS A 252 -7.15 4.25 -9.72
C LYS A 252 -5.73 4.13 -9.16
N ILE A 253 -5.21 2.91 -9.09
CA ILE A 253 -3.83 2.62 -8.68
C ILE A 253 -3.24 1.69 -9.74
N PRO A 254 -2.26 2.15 -10.54
CA PRO A 254 -1.78 1.40 -11.70
C PRO A 254 -0.95 0.15 -11.34
N ASP A 255 -0.32 0.13 -10.17
CA ASP A 255 0.58 -0.95 -9.74
C ASP A 255 0.10 -1.56 -8.41
N ILE A 256 -0.42 -2.79 -8.46
CA ILE A 256 -0.97 -3.53 -7.34
C ILE A 256 -0.06 -4.73 -7.08
N ARG A 257 0.80 -4.64 -6.06
CA ARG A 257 1.81 -5.66 -5.78
C ARG A 257 1.39 -6.56 -4.64
N ILE A 258 1.25 -7.85 -4.90
CA ILE A 258 1.15 -8.88 -3.86
C ILE A 258 2.58 -9.27 -3.47
N CYS A 259 2.97 -8.97 -2.23
CA CYS A 259 4.33 -9.15 -1.73
C CYS A 259 4.46 -10.49 -1.04
N CYS A 260 5.11 -11.44 -1.72
CA CYS A 260 5.22 -12.85 -1.32
C CYS A 260 6.42 -13.12 -0.40
N GLY A 261 7.38 -12.20 -0.33
CA GLY A 261 8.56 -12.25 0.55
C GLY A 261 9.61 -13.30 0.19
N SER A 262 9.31 -14.27 -0.68
CA SER A 262 10.31 -15.16 -1.28
C SER A 262 9.85 -15.66 -2.65
N LEU A 263 10.80 -16.13 -3.46
CA LEU A 263 10.51 -16.77 -4.75
C LEU A 263 9.63 -18.02 -4.57
N ALA A 264 9.91 -18.86 -3.58
CA ALA A 264 9.14 -20.08 -3.34
C ALA A 264 7.67 -19.79 -3.00
N MET A 265 7.40 -18.78 -2.16
CA MET A 265 6.03 -18.37 -1.84
C MET A 265 5.32 -17.72 -3.03
N ARG A 266 6.06 -16.98 -3.86
CA ARG A 266 5.54 -16.43 -5.11
C ARG A 266 5.11 -17.53 -6.06
N ASP A 267 5.97 -18.52 -6.31
CA ASP A 267 5.69 -19.63 -7.23
C ASP A 267 4.48 -20.45 -6.76
N MET A 268 4.36 -20.69 -5.45
CA MET A 268 3.17 -21.35 -4.89
C MET A 268 1.88 -20.54 -5.09
N LEU A 269 1.95 -19.22 -4.92
CA LEU A 269 0.79 -18.35 -5.11
C LEU A 269 0.41 -18.21 -6.59
N GLU A 270 1.39 -18.16 -7.49
CA GLU A 270 1.19 -18.15 -8.94
C GLU A 270 0.43 -19.41 -9.38
N LEU A 271 0.89 -20.59 -8.96
CA LEU A 271 0.20 -21.86 -9.19
C LEU A 271 -1.21 -21.90 -8.59
N ALA A 272 -1.46 -21.21 -7.48
CA ALA A 272 -2.80 -21.11 -6.89
C ALA A 272 -3.73 -20.22 -7.73
N PHE A 273 -3.22 -19.11 -8.26
CA PHE A 273 -3.96 -18.25 -9.19
C PHE A 273 -4.28 -18.96 -10.51
N GLU A 274 -3.31 -19.66 -11.10
CA GLU A 274 -3.51 -20.46 -12.32
C GLU A 274 -4.67 -21.47 -12.15
N ARG A 275 -4.65 -22.24 -11.05
CA ARG A 275 -5.72 -23.20 -10.73
C ARG A 275 -7.09 -22.54 -10.56
N GLU A 276 -7.14 -21.35 -9.99
CA GLU A 276 -8.39 -20.59 -9.82
C GLU A 276 -8.93 -20.08 -11.16
N PHE A 277 -8.06 -19.59 -12.05
CA PHE A 277 -8.46 -19.16 -13.39
C PHE A 277 -8.95 -20.32 -14.25
N GLU A 278 -8.29 -21.47 -14.19
CA GLU A 278 -8.73 -22.69 -14.87
C GLU A 278 -10.10 -23.16 -14.38
N ARG A 279 -10.34 -23.13 -13.05
CA ARG A 279 -11.66 -23.42 -12.47
C ARG A 279 -12.72 -22.46 -12.99
N SER A 280 -12.44 -21.16 -12.98
CA SER A 280 -13.39 -20.14 -13.43
C SER A 280 -13.75 -20.30 -14.91
N ARG A 281 -12.75 -20.56 -15.77
CA ARG A 281 -12.96 -20.82 -17.21
C ARG A 281 -13.78 -22.09 -17.45
N SER A 282 -13.42 -23.20 -16.79
CA SER A 282 -14.13 -24.48 -16.97
C SER A 282 -15.60 -24.41 -16.52
N VAL A 283 -15.91 -23.71 -15.43
CA VAL A 283 -17.29 -23.47 -14.98
C VAL A 283 -18.08 -22.62 -15.98
N ALA A 284 -17.45 -21.57 -16.53
CA ALA A 284 -18.07 -20.72 -17.54
C ALA A 284 -18.37 -21.49 -18.83
N GLU A 285 -17.41 -22.29 -19.31
CA GLU A 285 -17.59 -23.15 -20.48
C GLU A 285 -18.68 -24.20 -20.28
N ALA A 286 -18.72 -24.85 -19.12
CA ALA A 286 -19.74 -25.84 -18.79
C ALA A 286 -21.15 -25.22 -18.77
N SER A 287 -21.26 -24.01 -18.21
CA SER A 287 -22.51 -23.25 -18.17
C SER A 287 -22.97 -22.85 -19.58
N LEU A 288 -22.04 -22.43 -20.44
CA LEU A 288 -22.34 -22.09 -21.84
C LEU A 288 -22.83 -23.31 -22.64
N LYS A 289 -22.16 -24.46 -22.50
CA LYS A 289 -22.58 -25.73 -23.11
C LYS A 289 -23.95 -26.18 -22.61
N GLY A 290 -24.23 -26.04 -21.32
CA GLY A 290 -25.53 -26.35 -20.73
C GLY A 290 -26.67 -25.48 -21.25
N CYS A 291 -26.40 -24.19 -21.52
CA CYS A 291 -27.38 -23.28 -22.13
C CYS A 291 -27.66 -23.66 -23.60
N ILE A 292 -26.62 -23.95 -24.38
CA ILE A 292 -26.76 -24.36 -25.79
C ILE A 292 -27.57 -25.66 -25.90
N ALA A 293 -27.29 -26.64 -25.04
CA ALA A 293 -27.99 -27.94 -25.04
C ALA A 293 -29.48 -27.86 -24.63
N ARG A 294 -29.92 -26.77 -23.99
CA ARG A 294 -31.34 -26.54 -23.64
C ARG A 294 -32.13 -25.81 -24.74
N MET A 295 -31.45 -25.29 -25.76
CA MET A 295 -32.08 -24.57 -26.88
C MET A 295 -32.32 -25.47 -28.11
N ILE A 296 -31.79 -26.69 -28.10
CA ILE A 296 -31.98 -27.72 -29.14
C ILE A 296 -33.02 -28.72 -28.64
#